data_AF-T1EVK0-F1
#
_entry.id   AF-T1EVK0-F1
#
_cell.length_a   1.000
_cell.length_b   1.000
_cell.length_c   1.000
_cell.angle_alpha   90.00
_cell.angle_beta   90.00
_cell.angle_gamma   90.00
#
_symmetry.space_group_name_H-M   'P 1'
#
loop_
_entity.id
_entity.type
_entity.pdbx_description
1 polymer ?
#
loop_
_entity_poly.entity_id
_entity_poly.type
_entity_poly.pdbx_seq_one_letter_code
_entity_poly.pdbx_strand_id
1 'polypeptide(L)'
;MCACVVILGGKCKAERSSTISFLPQLSPPSTSPSSSSTSPSSSSASLSSSSSSSSPSSTASTSTPPSTDQLLYAHRTVRTDLNASLMWMTYADDDITFHVRAICSAKLKGPICSECQPTDNSESGHYRCQEVTEDMECLPGWSDPDNLCRTPICDPACVSGECISPNECSCLPGWKGERCETCVPTLPCHPVNGYCTHPGECLCKPGWGNGIIGCDLGL
;
A
#
# COMPACT_ATOMS: atom_id res chain seq x y z
N MET A 1 -7.84 3.96 14.54
CA MET A 1 -9.18 4.54 14.38
C MET A 1 -9.35 4.99 12.94
N CYS A 2 -10.47 4.67 12.28
CA CYS A 2 -10.72 5.02 10.87
C CYS A 2 -11.73 6.17 10.79
N ALA A 3 -11.33 7.33 10.27
CA ALA A 3 -12.26 8.40 9.93
C ALA A 3 -12.85 8.16 8.52
N CYS A 4 -14.00 7.51 8.40
CA CYS A 4 -14.62 7.29 7.09
C CYS A 4 -15.14 8.61 6.50
N VAL A 5 -14.54 9.07 5.40
CA VAL A 5 -15.04 10.19 4.61
C VAL A 5 -15.86 9.62 3.46
N VAL A 6 -17.14 9.98 3.40
CA VAL A 6 -18.05 9.56 2.32
C VAL A 6 -18.44 10.80 1.54
N ILE A 7 -18.03 10.85 0.27
CA ILE A 7 -18.51 11.87 -0.67
C ILE A 7 -19.83 11.36 -1.26
N LEU A 8 -20.93 12.07 -0.99
CA LEU A 8 -22.24 11.76 -1.57
C LEU A 8 -22.38 12.46 -2.92
N GLY A 9 -21.94 11.78 -3.98
CA GLY A 9 -22.04 12.26 -5.35
C GLY A 9 -21.01 13.35 -5.69
N GLY A 10 -20.24 13.14 -6.76
CA GLY A 10 -19.28 14.13 -7.27
C GLY A 10 -18.08 13.49 -7.96
N LYS A 11 -17.33 14.29 -8.74
CA LYS A 11 -16.09 13.89 -9.42
C LYS A 11 -14.83 14.07 -8.53
N CYS A 12 -15.02 14.32 -7.23
CA CYS A 12 -13.98 14.56 -6.24
C CYS A 12 -13.59 13.27 -5.50
N LYS A 13 -12.32 13.18 -5.09
CA LYS A 13 -11.79 12.17 -4.17
C LYS A 13 -11.48 12.80 -2.81
N ALA A 14 -11.83 12.13 -1.73
CA ALA A 14 -11.50 12.56 -0.37
C ALA A 14 -10.18 11.96 0.10
N GLU A 15 -9.33 12.79 0.70
CA GLU A 15 -8.15 12.35 1.44
C GLU A 15 -8.27 12.73 2.92
N ARG A 16 -7.67 11.91 3.79
CA ARG A 16 -7.74 12.07 5.25
C ARG A 16 -6.37 11.92 5.90
N SER A 17 -6.14 12.69 6.96
CA SER A 17 -5.01 12.52 7.88
C SER A 17 -5.45 12.85 9.32
N SER A 18 -5.01 12.11 10.34
CA SER A 18 -5.54 12.24 11.70
C SER A 18 -4.46 12.08 12.77
N THR A 19 -4.60 12.86 13.86
CA THR A 19 -3.72 12.83 15.04
C THR A 19 -4.58 12.87 16.32
N ILE A 20 -4.24 12.06 17.33
CA ILE A 20 -4.93 12.04 18.63
C ILE A 20 -4.05 12.73 19.66
N SER A 21 -4.62 13.71 20.36
CA SER A 21 -3.98 14.34 21.51
C SER A 21 -4.42 13.58 22.76
N PHE A 22 -3.57 12.69 23.29
CA PHE A 22 -3.81 12.15 24.63
C PHE A 22 -3.57 13.27 25.65
N LEU A 23 -4.61 13.68 26.38
CA LEU A 23 -4.39 14.45 27.60
C LEU A 23 -3.52 13.59 28.55
N PRO A 24 -2.45 14.15 29.15
CA PRO A 24 -1.74 13.43 30.20
C PRO A 24 -2.74 13.16 31.33
N GLN A 25 -2.96 11.88 31.63
CA GLN A 25 -3.82 11.42 32.70
C GLN A 25 -3.56 12.24 33.97
N LEU A 26 -4.61 12.92 34.47
CA LEU A 26 -4.63 13.48 35.81
C LEU A 26 -4.31 12.34 36.78
N SER A 27 -3.17 12.48 37.47
CA SER A 27 -2.72 11.59 38.53
C SER A 27 -3.85 11.36 39.56
N PRO A 28 -4.07 10.14 40.07
CA PRO A 28 -5.03 9.94 41.14
C PRO A 28 -4.54 10.64 42.43
N PRO A 29 -5.45 11.20 43.26
CA PRO A 29 -5.06 11.81 44.53
C PRO A 29 -4.59 10.74 45.50
N SER A 30 -3.33 10.85 45.94
CA SER A 30 -2.77 10.03 47.02
C SER A 30 -3.40 10.44 48.35
N THR A 31 -4.42 9.69 48.77
CA THR A 31 -4.95 9.75 50.13
C THR A 31 -3.95 9.06 51.05
N SER A 32 -3.38 9.81 51.99
CA SER A 32 -2.58 9.24 53.08
C SER A 32 -3.50 8.54 54.08
N PRO A 33 -3.07 7.40 54.64
CA PRO A 33 -3.29 7.20 56.06
C PRO A 33 -2.00 6.83 56.79
N SER A 34 -1.88 7.43 57.97
CA SER A 34 -0.79 7.32 58.93
C SER A 34 -0.70 5.92 59.52
N SER A 35 0.53 5.40 59.52
CA SER A 35 1.18 4.53 60.52
C SER A 35 0.34 3.53 61.34
N SER A 36 0.65 2.24 61.20
CA SER A 36 1.00 1.41 62.37
C SER A 36 1.89 0.24 61.94
N SER A 37 2.98 0.10 62.68
CA SER A 37 4.00 -0.95 62.60
C SER A 37 3.48 -2.32 63.01
N THR A 38 3.80 -3.37 62.25
CA THR A 38 4.21 -4.68 62.77
C THR A 38 4.72 -5.57 61.62
N SER A 39 5.87 -6.21 61.82
CA SER A 39 6.46 -7.26 60.97
C SER A 39 6.42 -8.59 61.74
N PRO A 40 6.97 -9.68 61.20
CA PRO A 40 6.54 -10.50 60.06
C PRO A 40 6.05 -11.88 60.58
N SER A 41 5.58 -12.84 59.78
CA SER A 41 6.40 -13.98 59.29
C SER A 41 5.48 -15.06 58.67
N SER A 42 5.96 -15.66 57.56
CA SER A 42 5.85 -17.07 57.11
C SER A 42 4.68 -17.93 57.62
N SER A 43 3.93 -18.66 56.80
CA SER A 43 4.32 -19.89 56.09
C SER A 43 3.10 -20.35 55.28
N SER A 44 3.19 -20.62 53.98
CA SER A 44 3.45 -21.94 53.36
C SER A 44 2.32 -22.97 53.51
N ALA A 45 1.85 -23.45 52.34
CA ALA A 45 1.47 -24.84 52.06
C ALA A 45 0.16 -25.34 52.73
N SER A 46 -0.73 -26.13 52.12
CA SER A 46 -0.70 -26.92 50.88
C SER A 46 -1.93 -27.84 50.86
N LEU A 47 -2.42 -28.18 49.65
CA LEU A 47 -2.99 -29.49 49.23
C LEU A 47 -4.32 -29.93 49.92
N SER A 48 -5.31 -30.60 49.31
CA SER A 48 -5.33 -31.56 48.19
C SER A 48 -6.81 -31.85 47.80
N SER A 49 -7.06 -32.10 46.50
CA SER A 49 -7.88 -33.20 45.86
C SER A 49 -9.01 -33.89 46.68
N SER A 50 -10.23 -34.22 46.19
CA SER A 50 -10.64 -34.86 44.90
C SER A 50 -12.20 -35.04 44.84
N SER A 51 -12.78 -35.11 43.61
CA SER A 51 -13.94 -35.93 43.11
C SER A 51 -15.29 -35.98 43.90
N SER A 52 -16.52 -35.89 43.38
CA SER A 52 -17.13 -36.37 42.11
C SER A 52 -18.58 -35.83 41.95
N SER A 53 -18.99 -35.54 40.70
CA SER A 53 -20.32 -35.72 40.05
C SER A 53 -21.65 -35.38 40.73
N SER A 54 -22.34 -34.34 40.23
CA SER A 54 -23.75 -34.37 39.75
C SER A 54 -24.25 -32.97 39.32
N SER A 55 -24.66 -32.81 38.07
CA SER A 55 -25.51 -31.69 37.57
C SER A 55 -27.00 -32.11 37.64
N PRO A 56 -28.01 -31.24 37.36
CA PRO A 56 -28.01 -29.77 37.23
C PRO A 56 -29.12 -29.09 38.08
N SER A 57 -29.05 -27.76 38.25
CA SER A 57 -30.12 -26.78 37.94
C SER A 57 -30.03 -25.52 38.82
N SER A 58 -30.17 -24.37 38.15
CA SER A 58 -30.69 -23.09 38.66
C SER A 58 -29.73 -22.14 39.40
N THR A 59 -29.26 -21.15 38.61
CA THR A 59 -29.17 -19.70 38.93
C THR A 59 -28.46 -19.27 40.21
N ALA A 60 -27.21 -18.81 40.07
CA ALA A 60 -26.78 -17.45 40.45
C ALA A 60 -25.28 -17.28 40.17
N SER A 61 -24.95 -16.20 39.44
CA SER A 61 -23.80 -15.32 39.64
C SER A 61 -22.44 -15.96 40.00
N THR A 62 -21.47 -15.93 39.08
CA THR A 62 -20.08 -15.50 39.34
C THR A 62 -19.29 -15.40 38.03
N SER A 63 -18.90 -14.15 37.73
CA SER A 63 -17.74 -13.68 36.96
C SER A 63 -17.14 -14.56 35.86
N THR A 64 -17.56 -14.29 34.62
CA THR A 64 -16.61 -14.24 33.50
C THR A 64 -16.04 -12.81 33.49
N PRO A 65 -14.70 -12.60 33.45
CA PRO A 65 -14.17 -11.27 33.24
C PRO A 65 -14.72 -10.73 31.91
N PRO A 66 -15.15 -9.45 31.81
CA PRO A 66 -15.49 -8.90 30.52
C PRO A 66 -14.25 -9.01 29.64
N SER A 67 -14.36 -9.75 28.54
CA SER A 67 -13.48 -9.61 27.40
C SER A 67 -13.33 -8.12 27.17
N THR A 68 -12.09 -7.61 27.14
CA THR A 68 -11.82 -6.18 26.95
C THR A 68 -12.59 -5.72 25.73
N ASP A 69 -13.75 -5.10 25.99
CA ASP A 69 -14.61 -4.55 24.96
C ASP A 69 -13.72 -3.67 24.10
N GLN A 70 -13.87 -3.75 22.78
CA GLN A 70 -13.31 -2.75 21.88
C GLN A 70 -13.96 -1.41 22.22
N LEU A 71 -13.43 -0.75 23.26
CA LEU A 71 -13.94 0.51 23.77
C LEU A 71 -13.68 1.55 22.69
N LEU A 72 -14.74 1.89 21.98
CA LEU A 72 -14.79 3.02 21.08
C LEU A 72 -14.52 4.29 21.91
N TYR A 73 -13.29 4.79 21.84
CA TYR A 73 -12.84 5.95 22.63
C TYR A 73 -13.69 7.20 22.33
N ALA A 74 -13.91 7.48 21.06
CA ALA A 74 -14.82 8.54 20.60
C ALA A 74 -15.20 8.34 19.13
N HIS A 75 -16.43 8.69 18.78
CA HIS A 75 -16.93 8.74 17.40
C HIS A 75 -17.48 10.13 17.11
N ARG A 76 -17.00 10.75 16.03
CA ARG A 76 -17.42 12.07 15.57
C ARG A 76 -17.83 11.97 14.10
N THR A 77 -19.00 12.51 13.78
CA THR A 77 -19.49 12.62 12.40
C THR A 77 -19.60 14.09 12.07
N VAL A 78 -18.90 14.54 11.04
CA VAL A 78 -19.00 15.91 10.52
C VAL A 78 -19.58 15.84 9.11
N ARG A 79 -20.56 16.68 8.83
CA ARG A 79 -21.11 16.91 7.48
C ARG A 79 -20.80 18.34 7.08
N THR A 80 -20.19 18.50 5.92
CA THR A 80 -19.80 19.80 5.36
C THR A 80 -19.79 19.69 3.85
N ASP A 81 -20.14 20.79 3.18
CA ASP A 81 -19.82 20.98 1.77
C ASP A 81 -18.34 21.34 1.64
N LEU A 82 -17.63 20.71 0.72
CA LEU A 82 -16.22 20.97 0.50
C LEU A 82 -15.94 21.10 -0.99
N ASN A 83 -15.33 22.23 -1.37
CA ASN A 83 -14.77 22.38 -2.70
C ASN A 83 -13.43 21.66 -2.79
N ALA A 84 -13.04 21.30 -4.02
CA ALA A 84 -11.74 20.73 -4.27
C ALA A 84 -10.63 21.77 -4.00
N SER A 85 -9.64 21.37 -3.20
CA SER A 85 -8.50 22.19 -2.81
C SER A 85 -7.31 21.32 -2.43
N LEU A 86 -6.11 21.81 -2.70
CA LEU A 86 -4.88 21.19 -2.21
C LEU A 86 -4.64 21.47 -0.71
N MET A 87 -5.31 22.48 -0.16
CA MET A 87 -5.19 22.85 1.26
C MET A 87 -6.02 21.91 2.14
N TRP A 88 -5.44 21.54 3.27
CA TRP A 88 -6.11 20.73 4.29
C TRP A 88 -7.07 21.59 5.12
N MET A 89 -8.29 21.12 5.28
CA MET A 89 -9.24 21.64 6.28
C MET A 89 -9.08 20.85 7.58
N THR A 90 -8.81 21.55 8.67
CA THR A 90 -8.63 20.97 10.00
C THR A 90 -9.94 21.04 10.78
N TYR A 91 -10.36 19.91 11.32
CA TYR A 91 -11.42 19.80 12.31
C TYR A 91 -10.80 19.33 13.61
N ALA A 92 -10.90 20.17 14.64
CA ALA A 92 -10.36 19.89 15.96
C ALA A 92 -11.48 19.97 16.99
N ASP A 93 -11.51 18.98 17.88
CA ASP A 93 -12.34 18.86 19.07
C ASP A 93 -11.40 18.56 20.26
N ASP A 94 -11.88 18.57 21.51
CA ASP A 94 -11.02 18.44 22.70
C ASP A 94 -10.18 17.14 22.69
N ASP A 95 -10.69 16.07 22.06
CA ASP A 95 -10.07 14.74 22.03
C ASP A 95 -9.53 14.30 20.65
N ILE A 96 -9.97 14.92 19.56
CA ILE A 96 -9.69 14.44 18.20
C ILE A 96 -9.40 15.62 17.25
N THR A 97 -8.27 15.54 16.55
CA THR A 97 -7.96 16.42 15.42
C THR A 97 -7.82 15.61 14.14
N PHE A 98 -8.57 15.98 13.10
CA PHE A 98 -8.46 15.35 11.80
C PHE A 98 -8.45 16.40 10.68
N HIS A 99 -7.78 16.03 9.59
CA HIS A 99 -7.58 16.86 8.42
C HIS A 99 -8.26 16.17 7.24
N VAL A 100 -9.07 16.92 6.51
CA VAL A 100 -9.74 16.45 5.31
C VAL A 100 -9.48 17.42 4.18
N ARG A 101 -9.30 16.90 2.98
CA ARG A 101 -9.40 17.70 1.75
C ARG A 101 -10.14 16.90 0.70
N ALA A 102 -10.88 17.62 -0.14
CA ALA A 102 -11.38 17.10 -1.40
C ALA A 102 -10.36 17.49 -2.47
N ILE A 103 -9.90 16.53 -3.24
CA ILE A 103 -9.07 16.78 -4.42
C ILE A 103 -9.85 16.32 -5.64
N CYS A 104 -9.61 16.97 -6.77
CA CYS A 104 -10.14 16.44 -8.01
C CYS A 104 -9.51 15.11 -8.34
N SER A 105 -10.29 14.24 -8.98
CA SER A 105 -9.72 13.13 -9.73
C SER A 105 -8.68 13.70 -10.69
N ALA A 106 -7.54 13.03 -10.84
CA ALA A 106 -6.58 13.32 -11.88
C ALA A 106 -7.34 13.29 -13.21
N LYS A 107 -7.66 14.46 -13.80
CA LYS A 107 -8.48 14.70 -15.02
C LYS A 107 -9.21 16.05 -14.97
N LEU A 108 -9.53 16.55 -13.76
CA LEU A 108 -10.47 17.66 -13.59
C LEU A 108 -9.89 18.74 -12.68
N LYS A 109 -10.26 19.99 -12.95
CA LYS A 109 -9.94 21.18 -12.17
C LYS A 109 -11.21 21.95 -11.83
N GLY A 110 -11.04 22.98 -11.00
CA GLY A 110 -12.13 23.81 -10.49
C GLY A 110 -12.68 23.34 -9.15
N PRO A 111 -13.50 24.18 -8.48
CA PRO A 111 -13.99 23.94 -7.13
C PRO A 111 -14.87 22.70 -7.00
N ILE A 112 -15.47 22.24 -8.10
CA ILE A 112 -16.32 21.04 -8.16
C ILE A 112 -15.79 19.96 -9.10
N CYS A 113 -14.54 20.12 -9.58
CA CYS A 113 -13.89 19.17 -10.49
C CYS A 113 -14.69 18.92 -11.77
N SER A 114 -15.01 19.98 -12.50
CA SER A 114 -15.78 19.91 -13.75
C SER A 114 -14.96 20.26 -14.98
N GLU A 115 -13.78 20.86 -14.84
CA GLU A 115 -13.05 21.44 -15.97
C GLU A 115 -11.84 20.58 -16.38
N CYS A 116 -11.77 20.15 -17.64
CA CYS A 116 -10.61 19.46 -18.18
C CYS A 116 -9.58 20.48 -18.71
N GLN A 117 -8.29 20.33 -18.34
CA GLN A 117 -7.21 21.14 -18.92
C GLN A 117 -6.27 20.28 -19.77
N PRO A 118 -6.04 20.63 -21.06
CA PRO A 118 -5.09 19.90 -21.90
C PRO A 118 -3.66 20.07 -21.38
N THR A 119 -2.81 19.08 -21.66
CA THR A 119 -1.38 19.06 -21.30
C THR A 119 -0.53 19.03 -22.57
N ASP A 120 0.67 19.59 -22.52
CA ASP A 120 1.58 19.73 -23.66
C ASP A 120 2.38 18.44 -23.98
N ASN A 121 1.81 17.25 -23.71
CA ASN A 121 2.49 15.94 -23.90
C ASN A 121 3.89 15.90 -23.28
N SER A 122 3.95 16.14 -21.96
CA SER A 122 5.20 16.26 -21.20
C SER A 122 5.17 15.35 -19.97
N GLU A 123 6.18 15.45 -19.08
CA GLU A 123 6.24 14.70 -17.82
C GLU A 123 5.03 14.96 -16.92
N SER A 124 4.28 16.04 -17.15
CA SER A 124 3.01 16.36 -16.49
C SER A 124 1.86 15.40 -16.86
N GLY A 125 1.93 14.73 -18.01
CA GLY A 125 0.92 13.80 -18.52
C GLY A 125 0.77 13.83 -20.05
N HIS A 126 0.25 12.74 -20.60
CA HIS A 126 0.12 12.50 -22.05
C HIS A 126 -1.34 12.29 -22.45
N TYR A 127 -2.16 13.35 -22.36
CA TYR A 127 -3.59 13.28 -22.64
C TYR A 127 -4.10 14.56 -23.31
N ARG A 128 -5.28 14.47 -23.92
CA ARG A 128 -6.04 15.61 -24.45
C ARG A 128 -7.46 15.61 -23.89
N CYS A 129 -8.06 16.79 -23.83
CA CYS A 129 -9.48 16.92 -23.49
C CYS A 129 -10.31 16.85 -24.77
N GLN A 130 -11.39 16.07 -24.76
CA GLN A 130 -12.32 16.00 -25.86
C GLN A 130 -13.28 17.20 -25.82
N GLU A 131 -13.45 17.90 -26.94
CA GLU A 131 -14.20 19.17 -27.01
C GLU A 131 -15.69 19.03 -26.71
N VAL A 132 -16.27 17.86 -26.98
CA VAL A 132 -17.73 17.63 -26.88
C VAL A 132 -18.14 17.03 -25.54
N THR A 133 -17.37 16.07 -25.05
CA THR A 133 -17.68 15.32 -23.84
C THR A 133 -16.95 15.86 -22.61
N GLU A 134 -15.95 16.73 -22.82
CA GLU A 134 -15.00 17.19 -21.79
C GLU A 134 -14.25 16.04 -21.10
N ASP A 135 -14.24 14.86 -21.74
CA ASP A 135 -13.54 13.69 -21.24
C ASP A 135 -12.06 13.73 -21.60
N MET A 136 -11.24 13.17 -20.71
CA MET A 136 -9.82 13.01 -20.95
C MET A 136 -9.56 11.75 -21.77
N GLU A 137 -8.79 11.91 -22.84
CA GLU A 137 -8.35 10.82 -23.71
C GLU A 137 -6.82 10.75 -23.70
N CYS A 138 -6.28 9.56 -23.41
CA CYS A 138 -4.82 9.36 -23.49
C CYS A 138 -4.34 9.50 -24.93
N LEU A 139 -3.13 10.05 -25.08
CA LEU A 139 -2.48 10.13 -26.39
C LEU A 139 -2.06 8.73 -26.85
N PRO A 140 -1.92 8.50 -28.17
CA PRO A 140 -1.49 7.21 -28.70
C PRO A 140 -0.17 6.75 -28.07
N GLY A 141 -0.11 5.48 -27.66
CA GLY A 141 1.05 4.92 -26.98
C GLY A 141 1.08 5.15 -25.46
N TRP A 142 0.05 5.78 -24.88
CA TRP A 142 -0.05 6.04 -23.44
C TRP A 142 -1.36 5.50 -22.86
N SER A 143 -1.31 5.10 -21.59
CA SER A 143 -2.40 4.47 -20.84
C SER A 143 -2.40 4.90 -19.37
N ASP A 144 -3.34 4.34 -18.60
CA ASP A 144 -3.58 4.64 -17.19
C ASP A 144 -4.18 6.05 -17.00
N PRO A 145 -5.51 6.18 -17.23
CA PRO A 145 -6.16 7.47 -17.09
C PRO A 145 -6.12 7.97 -15.64
N ASP A 146 -6.05 7.08 -14.64
CA ASP A 146 -6.00 7.48 -13.23
C ASP A 146 -4.63 8.05 -12.83
N ASN A 147 -3.60 7.78 -13.63
CA ASN A 147 -2.26 8.35 -13.52
C ASN A 147 -1.93 9.31 -14.67
N LEU A 148 -2.89 10.15 -15.10
CA LEU A 148 -2.65 11.21 -16.10
C LEU A 148 -2.04 10.71 -17.41
N CYS A 149 -2.38 9.48 -17.82
CA CYS A 149 -1.86 8.83 -19.01
C CYS A 149 -0.32 8.76 -19.03
N ARG A 150 0.30 8.52 -17.87
CA ARG A 150 1.77 8.47 -17.73
C ARG A 150 2.35 7.07 -17.95
N THR A 151 1.52 6.07 -18.17
CA THR A 151 1.97 4.69 -18.35
C THR A 151 2.15 4.42 -19.84
N PRO A 152 3.39 4.25 -20.34
CA PRO A 152 3.63 3.96 -21.75
C PRO A 152 3.10 2.58 -22.13
N ILE A 153 2.69 2.44 -23.39
CA ILE A 153 2.21 1.20 -23.99
C ILE A 153 3.28 0.68 -24.93
N CYS A 154 3.63 -0.59 -24.76
CA CYS A 154 4.46 -1.34 -25.70
C CYS A 154 3.58 -2.41 -26.34
N ASP A 155 3.38 -2.33 -27.67
CA ASP A 155 2.66 -3.34 -28.44
C ASP A 155 3.53 -3.83 -29.61
N PRO A 156 4.04 -5.07 -29.57
CA PRO A 156 3.76 -6.10 -28.57
C PRO A 156 4.56 -5.91 -27.27
N ALA A 157 4.00 -6.39 -26.14
CA ALA A 157 4.55 -6.14 -24.79
C ALA A 157 6.01 -6.60 -24.61
N CYS A 158 6.75 -5.90 -23.75
CA CYS A 158 8.09 -6.33 -23.31
C CYS A 158 8.02 -7.68 -22.59
N VAL A 159 8.99 -8.58 -22.84
CA VAL A 159 9.02 -9.93 -22.27
C VAL A 159 9.74 -9.94 -20.92
N SER A 160 11.02 -9.55 -20.92
CA SER A 160 11.88 -9.51 -19.73
C SER A 160 12.41 -8.09 -19.49
N GLY A 161 11.50 -7.14 -19.43
CA GLY A 161 11.81 -5.72 -19.31
C GLY A 161 10.59 -4.88 -18.97
N GLU A 162 10.82 -3.58 -18.80
CA GLU A 162 9.77 -2.60 -18.53
C GLU A 162 9.60 -1.66 -19.73
N CYS A 163 8.36 -1.29 -20.03
CA CYS A 163 8.07 -0.29 -21.05
C CYS A 163 8.40 1.10 -20.47
N ILE A 164 9.38 1.79 -21.04
CA ILE A 164 9.84 3.10 -20.54
C ILE A 164 9.33 4.26 -21.38
N SER A 165 8.92 3.98 -22.61
CA SER A 165 8.41 4.92 -23.60
C SER A 165 7.57 4.12 -24.60
N PRO A 166 6.64 4.74 -25.35
CA PRO A 166 5.81 4.01 -26.29
C PRO A 166 6.64 3.12 -27.24
N ASN A 167 6.38 1.81 -27.19
CA ASN A 167 7.12 0.77 -27.94
C ASN A 167 8.63 0.70 -27.67
N GLU A 168 9.10 1.18 -26.51
CA GLU A 168 10.50 1.10 -26.11
C GLU A 168 10.64 0.38 -24.77
N CYS A 169 11.39 -0.73 -24.79
CA CYS A 169 11.62 -1.59 -23.63
C CYS A 169 13.01 -1.34 -23.02
N SER A 170 13.04 -1.13 -21.70
CA SER A 170 14.25 -1.24 -20.90
C SER A 170 14.41 -2.67 -20.40
N CYS A 171 15.47 -3.34 -20.84
CA CYS A 171 15.68 -4.76 -20.53
C CYS A 171 16.26 -4.99 -19.13
N LEU A 172 15.79 -6.04 -18.47
CA LEU A 172 16.41 -6.53 -17.25
C LEU A 172 17.85 -7.00 -17.53
N PRO A 173 18.74 -6.96 -16.53
CA PRO A 173 20.11 -7.44 -16.69
C PRO A 173 20.18 -8.86 -17.25
N GLY A 174 21.01 -9.05 -18.27
CA GLY A 174 21.15 -10.33 -18.96
C GLY A 174 20.07 -10.61 -20.02
N TRP A 175 19.23 -9.63 -20.36
CA TRP A 175 18.30 -9.69 -21.50
C TRP A 175 18.62 -8.61 -22.53
N LYS A 176 18.26 -8.86 -23.78
CA LYS A 176 18.44 -7.98 -24.93
C LYS A 176 17.36 -8.26 -25.99
N GLY A 177 17.39 -7.47 -27.06
CA GLY A 177 16.37 -7.48 -28.11
C GLY A 177 15.41 -6.31 -27.95
N GLU A 178 14.62 -6.04 -28.98
CA GLU A 178 13.67 -4.92 -29.01
C GLU A 178 12.60 -5.05 -27.92
N ARG A 179 12.26 -6.29 -27.54
CA ARG A 179 11.27 -6.62 -26.51
C ARG A 179 11.89 -7.31 -25.30
N CYS A 180 13.20 -7.30 -25.19
CA CYS A 180 13.94 -8.00 -24.14
C CYS A 180 13.65 -9.52 -24.14
N GLU A 181 13.45 -10.09 -25.32
CA GLU A 181 13.07 -11.47 -25.54
C GLU A 181 14.26 -12.44 -25.63
N THR A 182 15.46 -11.90 -25.81
CA THR A 182 16.68 -12.68 -26.00
C THR A 182 17.55 -12.61 -24.75
N CYS A 183 17.88 -13.75 -24.16
CA CYS A 183 18.85 -13.80 -23.06
C CYS A 183 20.28 -13.51 -23.54
N VAL A 184 21.12 -13.09 -22.61
CA VAL A 184 22.55 -12.85 -22.80
C VAL A 184 23.32 -13.90 -21.98
N PRO A 185 24.11 -14.78 -22.62
CA PRO A 185 24.91 -15.76 -21.92
C PRO A 185 26.11 -15.10 -21.21
N THR A 186 26.53 -15.67 -20.07
CA THR A 186 27.74 -15.21 -19.36
C THR A 186 28.99 -15.71 -20.09
N LEU A 187 29.99 -14.84 -20.23
CA LEU A 187 31.29 -15.24 -20.77
C LEU A 187 32.08 -16.10 -19.78
N PRO A 188 32.86 -17.09 -20.23
CA PRO A 188 33.14 -17.44 -21.63
C PRO A 188 32.04 -18.32 -22.25
N CYS A 189 31.40 -17.84 -23.31
CA CYS A 189 30.42 -18.59 -24.08
C CYS A 189 30.63 -18.32 -25.57
N HIS A 190 30.75 -19.39 -26.38
CA HIS A 190 31.04 -19.27 -27.80
C HIS A 190 29.88 -18.55 -28.51
N PRO A 191 30.13 -17.46 -29.27
CA PRO A 191 29.08 -16.60 -29.82
C PRO A 191 28.17 -17.30 -30.84
N VAL A 192 28.64 -18.39 -31.44
CA VAL A 192 27.90 -19.14 -32.47
C VAL A 192 27.37 -20.48 -31.96
N ASN A 193 28.05 -21.09 -30.99
CA ASN A 193 27.80 -22.49 -30.57
C ASN A 193 27.22 -22.59 -29.17
N GLY A 194 27.34 -21.52 -28.39
CA GLY A 194 26.60 -21.31 -27.16
C GLY A 194 25.26 -20.63 -27.42
N TYR A 195 24.26 -20.97 -26.62
CA TYR A 195 22.99 -20.28 -26.51
C TYR A 195 22.55 -20.26 -25.05
N CYS A 196 21.46 -19.57 -24.74
CA CYS A 196 20.92 -19.52 -23.39
C CYS A 196 19.40 -19.70 -23.43
N THR A 197 18.84 -20.12 -22.30
CA THR A 197 17.39 -20.08 -22.02
C THR A 197 17.07 -19.10 -20.90
N HIS A 198 18.01 -18.93 -19.96
CA HIS A 198 17.98 -17.89 -18.94
C HIS A 198 19.23 -17.00 -19.02
N PRO A 199 19.16 -15.76 -18.51
CA PRO A 199 20.31 -14.88 -18.44
C PRO A 199 21.47 -15.56 -17.70
N GLY A 200 22.65 -15.43 -18.28
CA GLY A 200 23.90 -15.90 -17.68
C GLY A 200 24.20 -17.39 -17.83
N GLU A 201 23.31 -18.19 -18.41
CA GLU A 201 23.58 -19.57 -18.79
C GLU A 201 24.39 -19.65 -20.10
N CYS A 202 25.17 -20.72 -20.28
CA CYS A 202 25.76 -21.07 -21.57
C CYS A 202 25.49 -22.56 -21.86
N LEU A 203 24.58 -22.81 -22.79
CA LEU A 203 24.21 -24.12 -23.28
C LEU A 203 24.87 -24.35 -24.64
N CYS A 204 25.43 -25.54 -24.86
CA CYS A 204 26.11 -25.86 -26.10
C CYS A 204 25.17 -26.52 -27.10
N LYS A 205 25.27 -26.12 -28.36
CA LYS A 205 24.65 -26.86 -29.47
C LYS A 205 25.19 -28.30 -29.49
N PRO A 206 24.41 -29.29 -29.95
CA PRO A 206 24.87 -30.67 -30.04
C PRO A 206 26.21 -30.80 -30.78
N GLY A 207 27.15 -31.56 -30.21
CA GLY A 207 28.50 -31.74 -30.75
C GLY A 207 29.55 -30.74 -30.26
N TRP A 208 29.19 -29.77 -29.42
CA TRP A 208 30.09 -28.80 -28.79
C TRP A 208 30.12 -28.97 -27.27
N GLY A 209 31.26 -28.75 -26.62
CA GLY A 209 31.34 -28.87 -25.16
C GLY A 209 32.69 -28.51 -24.54
N ASN A 210 32.64 -27.99 -23.31
CA ASN A 210 33.71 -27.97 -22.30
C ASN A 210 35.14 -27.55 -22.74
N GLY A 211 35.25 -26.71 -23.77
CA GLY A 211 36.50 -26.02 -24.14
C GLY A 211 36.82 -24.80 -23.25
N ILE A 212 38.03 -24.25 -23.44
CA ILE A 212 38.52 -23.04 -22.75
C ILE A 212 37.61 -21.81 -22.97
N ILE A 213 37.00 -21.73 -24.15
CA ILE A 213 35.85 -20.88 -24.44
C ILE A 213 34.66 -21.81 -24.33
N GLY A 214 33.70 -21.54 -23.43
CA GLY A 214 32.55 -22.42 -23.23
C GLY A 214 31.85 -22.74 -24.56
N CYS A 215 31.58 -24.02 -24.82
CA CYS A 215 31.04 -24.52 -26.11
C CYS A 215 31.99 -24.40 -27.32
N ASP A 216 33.30 -24.48 -27.09
CA ASP A 216 34.31 -24.72 -28.14
C ASP A 216 34.62 -26.23 -28.29
N LEU A 217 35.19 -26.64 -29.43
CA LEU A 217 35.74 -27.99 -29.62
C LEU A 217 37.09 -28.03 -28.90
N GLY A 218 37.10 -28.50 -27.65
CA GLY A 218 38.35 -28.67 -26.91
C GLY A 218 39.39 -29.43 -27.74
N LEU A 219 40.51 -28.76 -28.02
CA LEU A 219 41.72 -29.33 -28.64
C LEU A 219 42.53 -30.13 -27.62
#